data_AF-A0A814SKS1-F1
#
_entry.id   AF-A0A814SKS1-F1
#
_cell.length_a   1.000
_cell.length_b   1.000
_cell.length_c   1.000
_cell.angle_alpha   90.00
_cell.angle_beta   90.00
_cell.angle_gamma   90.00
#
_symmetry.space_group_name_H-M   'P 1'
#
loop_
_entity.id
_entity.type
_entity.pdbx_description
1 polymer ?
#
loop_
_entity_poly.entity_id
_entity_poly.type
_entity_poly.pdbx_seq_one_letter_code
_entity_poly.pdbx_strand_id
1 'polypeptide(L)'
;MQNSTAPKATIVVWTDLSRDQVRKLEELNDAESINNFFIKIFNFEPNTKRTTVLCDLYYYALNFARTNRFNHEQISTFISILKRVHEMCIQTPFANMEETYKYFKELILKHSFSRPPQSLRIFTADGTKKVTDYIVDTYFRHYKMYKFIFTPTIDFNLQFTYEGMTGAISKTEEEEKEDVNTVKDNEEKQSQQQEKHEENSQLTDVRKLIQTYVKEEIQKIQSTTNEQETLRPPTEKHRSIKSSSTKTSKSQAPK
;
A
#
# COMPACT_ATOMS: atom_id res chain seq x y z
N MET A 1 -13.44 -23.52 -12.72
CA MET A 1 -13.02 -23.69 -11.31
C MET A 1 -11.78 -24.56 -11.29
N GLN A 2 -10.60 -23.96 -11.32
CA GLN A 2 -9.35 -24.72 -11.21
C GLN A 2 -9.10 -24.96 -9.72
N ASN A 3 -9.01 -26.22 -9.32
CA ASN A 3 -8.61 -26.61 -7.97
C ASN A 3 -7.16 -26.16 -7.77
N SER A 4 -6.97 -24.98 -7.17
CA SER A 4 -5.68 -24.57 -6.62
C SER A 4 -5.40 -25.46 -5.42
N THR A 5 -4.80 -26.62 -5.67
CA THR A 5 -4.30 -27.47 -4.59
C THR A 5 -3.17 -26.70 -3.92
N ALA A 6 -3.40 -26.22 -2.69
CA ALA A 6 -2.36 -25.61 -1.87
C ALA A 6 -1.13 -26.55 -1.85
N PRO A 7 0.08 -26.03 -2.11
CA PRO A 7 1.27 -26.85 -2.13
C PRO A 7 1.44 -27.52 -0.77
N LYS A 8 1.70 -28.82 -0.80
CA LYS A 8 1.91 -29.61 0.41
C LYS A 8 3.24 -29.19 1.02
N ALA A 9 3.24 -28.84 2.31
CA ALA A 9 4.48 -28.49 3.01
C ALA A 9 5.50 -29.65 2.91
N THR A 10 6.69 -29.41 2.39
CA THR A 10 7.78 -30.39 2.33
C THR A 10 8.85 -30.06 3.38
N ILE A 11 9.76 -30.98 3.64
CA ILE A 11 10.96 -30.71 4.45
C ILE A 11 11.89 -29.83 3.60
N VAL A 12 12.39 -28.72 4.16
CA VAL A 12 13.05 -27.64 3.40
C VAL A 12 14.52 -27.44 3.84
N VAL A 13 15.17 -28.50 4.32
CA VAL A 13 16.58 -28.42 4.75
C VAL A 13 17.49 -28.49 3.55
N TRP A 14 18.41 -27.53 3.43
CA TRP A 14 19.41 -27.47 2.36
C TRP A 14 18.84 -27.41 0.94
N THR A 15 17.54 -27.07 0.77
CA THR A 15 16.90 -27.01 -0.55
C THR A 15 17.28 -25.76 -1.32
N ASP A 16 17.29 -24.61 -0.65
CA ASP A 16 17.48 -23.31 -1.28
C ASP A 16 18.87 -22.72 -1.00
N LEU A 17 19.47 -23.05 0.15
CA LEU A 17 20.82 -22.63 0.52
C LEU A 17 21.66 -23.86 0.90
N SER A 18 22.82 -24.04 0.25
CA SER A 18 23.80 -25.07 0.60
C SER A 18 24.61 -24.69 1.86
N ARG A 19 25.21 -25.69 2.52
CA ARG A 19 26.07 -25.52 3.71
C ARG A 19 27.19 -24.50 3.50
N ASP A 20 27.85 -24.56 2.35
CA ASP A 20 28.94 -23.62 2.03
C ASP A 20 28.44 -22.19 1.83
N GLN A 21 27.21 -22.03 1.32
CA GLN A 21 26.62 -20.71 1.10
C GLN A 21 26.24 -20.06 2.45
N VAL A 22 25.68 -20.85 3.37
CA VAL A 22 25.38 -20.37 4.74
C VAL A 22 26.66 -20.00 5.49
N ARG A 23 27.72 -20.80 5.35
CA ARG A 23 29.01 -20.49 5.97
C ARG A 23 29.60 -19.17 5.45
N LYS A 24 29.61 -18.99 4.13
CA LYS A 24 30.04 -17.73 3.51
C LYS A 24 29.18 -16.55 3.97
N LEU A 25 27.86 -16.76 4.09
CA LEU A 25 26.96 -15.75 4.63
C LEU A 25 27.29 -15.39 6.07
N GLU A 26 27.74 -16.31 6.92
CA GLU A 26 28.15 -16.00 8.29
C GLU A 26 29.46 -15.20 8.37
N GLU A 27 30.38 -15.42 7.42
CA GLU A 27 31.66 -14.70 7.34
C GLU A 27 31.48 -13.26 6.83
N LEU A 28 30.45 -13.00 6.02
CA LEU A 28 30.13 -11.69 5.47
C LEU A 28 29.41 -10.80 6.51
N ASN A 29 29.99 -9.65 6.85
CA ASN A 29 29.35 -8.66 7.75
C ASN A 29 28.81 -7.42 7.05
N ASP A 30 29.18 -7.22 5.79
CA ASP A 30 28.76 -6.08 5.00
C ASP A 30 27.37 -6.31 4.37
N ALA A 31 26.50 -5.30 4.48
CA ALA A 31 25.12 -5.39 4.01
C ALA A 31 25.03 -5.48 2.48
N GLU A 32 25.86 -4.70 1.76
CA GLU A 32 25.88 -4.71 0.30
C GLU A 32 26.38 -6.06 -0.22
N SER A 33 27.43 -6.60 0.40
CA SER A 33 27.97 -7.91 0.06
C SER A 33 26.97 -9.05 0.29
N ILE A 34 26.21 -9.02 1.39
CA ILE A 34 25.15 -10.00 1.67
C ILE A 34 24.02 -9.89 0.62
N ASN A 35 23.59 -8.67 0.30
CA ASN A 35 22.54 -8.45 -0.70
C ASN A 35 22.97 -8.93 -2.09
N ASN A 36 24.20 -8.61 -2.51
CA ASN A 36 24.77 -9.10 -3.77
C ASN A 36 24.88 -10.63 -3.81
N PHE A 37 25.14 -11.26 -2.67
CA PHE A 37 25.19 -12.71 -2.56
C PHE A 37 23.79 -13.34 -2.71
N PHE A 38 22.77 -12.75 -2.08
CA PHE A 38 21.38 -13.20 -2.27
C PHE A 38 20.89 -13.03 -3.70
N ILE A 39 21.24 -11.93 -4.37
CA ILE A 39 20.93 -11.73 -5.80
C ILE A 39 21.53 -12.84 -6.65
N LYS A 40 22.79 -13.22 -6.38
CA LYS A 40 23.48 -14.31 -7.11
C LYS A 40 22.88 -15.68 -6.82
N ILE A 41 22.53 -15.99 -5.57
CA ILE A 41 21.97 -17.29 -5.19
C ILE A 41 20.59 -17.51 -5.77
N PHE A 42 19.71 -16.51 -5.62
CA PHE A 42 18.32 -16.63 -6.03
C PHE A 42 18.07 -16.19 -7.47
N ASN A 43 19.12 -15.75 -8.17
CA ASN A 43 19.08 -15.26 -9.54
C ASN A 43 18.00 -14.18 -9.74
N PHE A 44 17.96 -13.22 -8.82
CA PHE A 44 17.01 -12.10 -8.91
C PHE A 44 17.45 -11.08 -9.96
N GLU A 45 16.48 -10.44 -10.62
CA GLU A 45 16.76 -9.33 -11.53
C GLU A 45 17.41 -8.16 -10.76
N PRO A 46 18.61 -7.71 -11.16
CA PRO A 46 19.29 -6.62 -10.48
C PRO A 46 18.50 -5.31 -10.61
N ASN A 47 18.60 -4.45 -9.59
CA ASN A 47 18.07 -3.08 -9.58
C ASN A 47 16.54 -2.91 -9.66
N THR A 48 15.75 -3.95 -9.41
CA THR A 48 14.30 -3.79 -9.23
C THR A 48 13.97 -3.47 -7.78
N LYS A 49 13.03 -2.54 -7.53
CA LYS A 49 12.52 -2.22 -6.16
C LYS A 49 12.05 -3.48 -5.40
N ARG A 50 11.47 -4.45 -6.13
CA ARG A 50 11.06 -5.76 -5.63
C ARG A 50 12.24 -6.57 -5.07
N THR A 51 13.36 -6.58 -5.79
CA THR A 51 14.59 -7.25 -5.40
C THR A 51 15.18 -6.63 -4.14
N THR A 52 15.21 -5.31 -4.04
CA THR A 52 15.67 -4.61 -2.83
C THR A 52 14.88 -5.03 -1.59
N VAL A 53 13.55 -5.05 -1.69
CA VAL A 53 12.67 -5.45 -0.58
C VAL A 53 12.85 -6.92 -0.20
N LEU A 54 13.11 -7.80 -1.17
CA LEU A 54 13.43 -9.21 -0.90
C LEU A 54 14.78 -9.37 -0.21
N CYS A 55 15.81 -8.67 -0.70
CA CYS A 55 17.13 -8.70 -0.10
C CYS A 55 17.08 -8.18 1.34
N ASP A 56 16.37 -7.08 1.60
CA ASP A 56 16.15 -6.56 2.94
C ASP A 56 15.46 -7.60 3.85
N LEU A 57 14.41 -8.26 3.35
CA LEU A 57 13.72 -9.32 4.08
C LEU A 57 14.69 -10.45 4.50
N TYR A 58 15.52 -10.94 3.57
CA TYR A 58 16.49 -12.00 3.87
C TYR A 58 17.64 -11.53 4.75
N TYR A 59 18.08 -10.28 4.58
CA TYR A 59 19.11 -9.67 5.42
C TYR A 59 18.66 -9.58 6.89
N TYR A 60 17.46 -9.07 7.14
CA TYR A 60 16.92 -9.00 8.51
C TYR A 60 16.66 -10.39 9.10
N ALA A 61 16.24 -11.35 8.27
CA ALA A 61 16.09 -12.74 8.69
C ALA A 61 17.43 -13.36 9.11
N LEU A 62 18.49 -13.14 8.32
CA LEU A 62 19.84 -13.60 8.66
C LEU A 62 20.33 -12.94 9.95
N ASN A 63 20.13 -11.63 10.11
CA ASN A 63 20.52 -10.92 11.33
C ASN A 63 19.82 -11.49 12.57
N PHE A 64 18.51 -11.75 12.48
CA PHE A 64 17.75 -12.41 13.54
C PHE A 64 18.32 -13.79 13.89
N ALA A 65 18.70 -14.59 12.88
CA ALA A 65 19.28 -15.90 13.11
C ALA A 65 20.66 -15.82 13.80
N ARG A 66 21.47 -14.80 13.46
CA ARG A 66 22.76 -14.51 14.12
C ARG A 66 22.56 -14.12 15.58
N THR A 67 21.61 -13.23 15.87
CA THR A 67 21.29 -12.80 17.25
C THR A 67 20.87 -13.98 18.12
N ASN A 68 20.12 -14.93 17.56
CA ASN A 68 19.66 -16.12 18.29
C ASN A 68 20.65 -17.31 18.24
N ARG A 69 21.85 -17.15 17.65
CA ARG A 69 22.89 -18.19 17.54
C ARG A 69 22.37 -19.51 16.96
N PHE A 70 21.58 -19.42 15.89
CA PHE A 70 21.09 -20.60 15.18
C PHE A 70 22.22 -21.37 14.50
N ASN A 71 22.05 -22.70 14.41
CA ASN A 71 22.96 -23.55 13.65
C ASN A 71 22.76 -23.33 12.14
N HIS A 72 23.77 -23.69 11.34
CA HIS A 72 23.74 -23.58 9.87
C HIS A 72 22.50 -24.26 9.25
N GLU A 73 22.09 -25.41 9.79
CA GLU A 73 20.88 -26.14 9.38
C GLU A 73 19.60 -25.34 9.68
N GLN A 74 19.56 -24.70 10.85
CA GLN A 74 18.44 -23.86 11.27
C GLN A 74 18.35 -22.59 10.40
N ILE A 75 19.50 -21.97 10.08
CA ILE A 75 19.56 -20.78 9.20
C ILE A 75 19.05 -21.12 7.80
N SER A 76 19.57 -22.20 7.20
CA SER A 76 19.13 -22.67 5.87
C SER A 76 17.63 -22.94 5.88
N THR A 77 17.14 -23.68 6.87
CA THR A 77 15.71 -24.00 6.99
C THR A 77 14.85 -22.74 7.18
N PHE A 78 15.30 -21.80 8.02
CA PHE A 78 14.56 -20.58 8.32
C PHE A 78 14.39 -19.68 7.09
N ILE A 79 15.49 -19.42 6.36
CA ILE A 79 15.44 -18.64 5.11
C ILE A 79 14.54 -19.33 4.08
N SER A 80 14.62 -20.66 4.00
CA SER A 80 13.82 -21.42 3.04
C SER A 80 12.33 -21.44 3.41
N ILE A 81 11.98 -21.53 4.71
CA ILE A 81 10.59 -21.35 5.18
C ILE A 81 10.07 -19.97 4.77
N LEU A 82 10.85 -18.91 5.02
CA LEU A 82 10.46 -17.54 4.68
C LEU A 82 10.24 -17.37 3.17
N LYS A 83 11.13 -17.93 2.35
CA LYS A 83 10.99 -17.96 0.89
C LYS A 83 9.70 -18.66 0.47
N ARG A 84 9.40 -19.85 1.00
CA ARG A 84 8.18 -20.60 0.68
C ARG A 84 6.90 -19.87 1.09
N VAL A 85 6.91 -19.21 2.24
CA VAL A 85 5.79 -18.36 2.69
C VAL A 85 5.62 -17.18 1.74
N HIS A 86 6.72 -16.59 1.27
CA HIS A 86 6.69 -15.50 0.31
C HIS A 86 6.19 -15.94 -1.07
N GLU A 87 6.65 -17.08 -1.59
CA GLU A 87 6.15 -17.68 -2.83
C GLU A 87 4.63 -17.94 -2.76
N MET A 88 4.12 -18.42 -1.61
CA MET A 88 2.68 -18.59 -1.37
C MET A 88 1.90 -17.28 -1.36
N CYS A 89 2.49 -16.22 -0.83
CA CYS A 89 1.89 -14.90 -0.86
C CYS A 89 1.75 -14.38 -2.30
N ILE A 90 2.73 -14.63 -3.18
CA ILE A 90 2.73 -14.11 -4.55
C ILE A 90 1.87 -14.96 -5.49
N GLN A 91 1.65 -16.25 -5.19
CA GLN A 91 0.96 -17.19 -6.09
C GLN A 91 -0.38 -16.69 -6.64
N THR A 92 -1.11 -15.88 -5.86
CA THR A 92 -2.39 -15.29 -6.26
C THR A 92 -2.33 -13.78 -6.06
N PRO A 93 -2.95 -12.95 -6.91
CA PRO A 93 -3.08 -11.52 -6.67
C PRO A 93 -4.11 -11.20 -5.57
N PHE A 94 -4.97 -12.15 -5.21
CA PHE A 94 -6.01 -11.95 -4.18
C PHE A 94 -5.45 -12.07 -2.76
N ALA A 95 -6.11 -11.43 -1.80
CA ALA A 95 -5.73 -11.54 -0.39
C ALA A 95 -5.91 -12.99 0.11
N ASN A 96 -4.80 -13.70 0.35
CA ASN A 96 -4.77 -15.11 0.78
C ASN A 96 -4.06 -15.28 2.14
N MET A 97 -4.38 -14.39 3.08
CA MET A 97 -3.66 -14.30 4.35
C MET A 97 -3.82 -15.56 5.20
N GLU A 98 -5.06 -16.02 5.38
CA GLU A 98 -5.37 -17.20 6.19
C GLU A 98 -4.73 -18.47 5.63
N GLU A 99 -4.76 -18.63 4.30
CA GLU A 99 -4.14 -19.77 3.61
C GLU A 99 -2.61 -19.76 3.75
N THR A 100 -2.00 -18.58 3.60
CA THR A 100 -0.55 -18.40 3.77
C THR A 100 -0.14 -18.70 5.22
N TYR A 101 -0.93 -18.23 6.19
CA TYR A 101 -0.68 -18.48 7.61
C TYR A 101 -0.86 -19.96 7.98
N LYS A 102 -1.89 -20.61 7.45
CA LYS A 102 -2.09 -22.06 7.62
C LYS A 102 -0.91 -22.84 7.06
N TYR A 103 -0.45 -22.50 5.85
CA TYR A 103 0.71 -23.13 5.23
C TYR A 103 2.00 -22.92 6.05
N PHE A 104 2.21 -21.70 6.56
CA PHE A 104 3.31 -21.39 7.46
C PHE A 104 3.27 -22.25 8.73
N LYS A 105 2.10 -22.39 9.36
CA LYS A 105 1.92 -23.22 10.56
C LYS A 105 2.24 -24.69 10.29
N GLU A 106 1.82 -25.22 9.14
CA GLU A 106 2.15 -26.58 8.72
C GLU A 106 3.65 -26.78 8.46
N LEU A 107 4.31 -25.80 7.84
CA LEU A 107 5.76 -25.81 7.64
C LEU A 107 6.50 -25.84 8.97
N ILE A 108 6.17 -24.94 9.90
CA ILE A 108 6.81 -24.91 11.21
C ILE A 108 6.62 -26.23 11.95
N LEU A 109 5.41 -26.79 11.94
CA LEU A 109 5.12 -28.07 12.59
C LEU A 109 6.03 -29.20 12.09
N LYS A 110 6.32 -29.23 10.79
CA LYS A 110 7.20 -30.23 10.16
C LYS A 110 8.68 -30.10 10.54
N HIS A 111 9.11 -28.91 10.97
CA HIS A 111 10.50 -28.66 11.37
C HIS A 111 10.70 -28.67 12.90
N SER A 112 9.61 -28.71 13.68
CA SER A 112 9.63 -28.75 15.14
C SER A 112 9.44 -30.15 15.74
N PHE A 113 8.69 -31.03 15.06
CA PHE A 113 8.41 -32.39 15.53
C PHE A 113 9.21 -33.43 14.73
N SER A 114 9.66 -34.51 15.39
CA SER A 114 10.32 -35.64 14.73
C SER A 114 9.32 -36.79 14.54
N ARG A 115 8.91 -37.03 13.30
CA ARG A 115 8.05 -38.15 12.86
C ARG A 115 8.61 -38.62 11.52
N PRO A 116 9.52 -39.61 11.50
CA PRO A 116 9.97 -40.22 10.24
C PRO A 116 8.74 -40.79 9.52
N PRO A 117 8.48 -40.61 8.20
CA PRO A 117 9.25 -39.97 7.11
C PRO A 117 8.83 -38.51 6.77
N GLN A 118 8.02 -37.85 7.58
CA GLN A 118 7.33 -36.60 7.20
C GLN A 118 7.84 -35.33 7.90
N SER A 119 8.56 -35.45 9.02
CA SER A 119 9.01 -34.30 9.81
C SER A 119 10.37 -34.55 10.48
N LEU A 120 11.21 -33.50 10.49
CA LEU A 120 12.55 -33.52 11.06
C LEU A 120 12.65 -32.44 12.13
N ARG A 121 13.11 -32.80 13.33
CA ARG A 121 13.27 -31.84 14.44
C ARG A 121 14.58 -31.06 14.29
N ILE A 122 14.49 -29.89 13.64
CA ILE A 122 15.62 -28.98 13.42
C ILE A 122 15.59 -27.85 14.46
N PHE A 123 14.39 -27.36 14.77
CA PHE A 123 14.20 -26.35 15.78
C PHE A 123 13.84 -26.97 17.12
N THR A 124 14.45 -26.47 18.19
CA THR A 124 13.98 -26.70 19.56
C THR A 124 12.62 -26.02 19.76
N ALA A 125 11.85 -26.44 20.77
CA ALA A 125 10.56 -25.82 21.08
C ALA A 125 10.67 -24.30 21.33
N ASP A 126 11.74 -23.85 22.01
CA ASP A 126 12.01 -22.43 22.22
C ASP A 126 12.36 -21.69 20.91
N GLY A 127 13.26 -22.27 20.10
CA GLY A 127 13.62 -21.70 18.80
C GLY A 127 12.43 -21.61 17.84
N THR A 128 11.51 -22.58 17.90
CA THR A 128 10.27 -22.57 17.12
C THR A 128 9.39 -21.37 17.48
N LYS A 129 9.22 -21.08 18.78
CA LYS A 129 8.43 -19.93 19.24
C LYS A 129 9.05 -18.63 18.76
N LYS A 130 10.35 -18.45 18.97
CA LYS A 130 11.10 -17.26 18.51
C LYS A 130 10.97 -17.04 17.01
N VAL A 131 11.11 -18.08 16.19
CA VAL A 131 10.92 -18.01 14.73
C VAL A 131 9.49 -17.65 14.37
N THR A 132 8.51 -18.23 15.05
CA THR A 132 7.09 -17.96 14.81
C THR A 132 6.76 -16.51 15.12
N ASP A 133 7.14 -16.04 16.31
CA ASP A 133 6.91 -14.66 16.76
C ASP A 133 7.59 -13.67 15.80
N TYR A 134 8.84 -13.94 15.41
CA TYR A 134 9.56 -13.11 14.44
C TYR A 134 8.84 -12.99 13.10
N ILE A 135 8.41 -14.11 12.50
CA ILE A 135 7.73 -14.10 11.19
C ILE A 135 6.37 -13.40 11.31
N VAL A 136 5.65 -13.61 12.41
CA VAL A 136 4.37 -12.92 12.65
C VAL A 136 4.58 -11.41 12.77
N ASP A 137 5.57 -10.97 13.55
CA ASP A 137 5.82 -9.56 13.81
C ASP A 137 6.45 -8.81 12.64
N THR A 138 7.23 -9.48 11.80
CA THR A 138 7.89 -8.85 10.65
C THR A 138 7.11 -9.09 9.36
N TYR A 139 6.89 -10.34 8.98
CA TYR A 139 6.32 -10.68 7.67
C TYR A 139 4.80 -10.51 7.65
N PHE A 140 4.07 -11.16 8.57
CA PHE A 140 2.60 -11.12 8.56
C PHE A 140 2.06 -9.72 8.92
N ARG A 141 2.73 -8.99 9.83
CA ARG A 141 2.41 -7.58 10.12
C ARG A 141 2.46 -6.70 8.87
N HIS A 142 3.44 -6.92 8.00
CA HIS A 142 3.64 -6.15 6.76
C HIS A 142 3.11 -6.87 5.51
N TYR A 143 2.22 -7.85 5.66
CA TYR A 143 1.73 -8.67 4.55
C TYR A 143 1.14 -7.87 3.39
N LYS A 144 0.38 -6.80 3.69
CA LYS A 144 -0.20 -5.92 2.67
C LYS A 144 0.86 -5.23 1.80
N MET A 145 2.00 -4.85 2.39
CA MET A 145 3.10 -4.22 1.65
C MET A 145 3.70 -5.20 0.66
N TYR A 146 4.02 -6.43 1.09
CA TYR A 146 4.50 -7.46 0.19
C TYR A 146 3.47 -7.72 -0.91
N LYS A 147 2.18 -7.86 -0.57
CA LYS A 147 1.15 -8.07 -1.57
C LYS A 147 1.12 -6.97 -2.62
N PHE A 148 1.14 -5.72 -2.19
CA PHE A 148 1.11 -4.57 -3.10
C PHE A 148 2.30 -4.53 -4.07
N ILE A 149 3.51 -4.79 -3.59
CA ILE A 149 4.75 -4.70 -4.38
C ILE A 149 4.83 -5.82 -5.43
N PHE A 150 4.36 -7.02 -5.08
CA PHE A 150 4.45 -8.21 -5.93
C PHE A 150 3.20 -8.49 -6.77
N THR A 151 2.09 -7.78 -6.52
CA THR A 151 0.90 -7.90 -7.38
C THR A 151 1.14 -7.11 -8.68
N PRO A 152 1.01 -7.73 -9.86
CA PRO A 152 1.05 -6.99 -11.11
C PRO A 152 -0.13 -6.03 -11.19
N THR A 153 0.14 -4.75 -11.44
CA THR A 153 -0.89 -3.76 -11.73
C THR A 153 -1.38 -3.95 -13.15
N ILE A 154 -2.70 -3.99 -13.34
CA ILE A 154 -3.32 -4.06 -14.66
C ILE A 154 -3.83 -2.65 -14.97
N ASP A 155 -3.23 -2.01 -15.95
CA ASP A 155 -3.71 -0.72 -16.45
C ASP A 155 -4.89 -0.98 -17.39
N PHE A 156 -6.09 -0.61 -16.94
CA PHE A 156 -7.31 -0.79 -17.73
C PHE A 156 -7.62 0.49 -18.49
N ASN A 157 -7.29 0.51 -19.79
CA ASN A 157 -7.68 1.59 -20.68
C ASN A 157 -9.09 1.29 -21.23
N LEU A 158 -10.10 2.06 -20.81
CA LEU A 158 -11.44 1.98 -21.40
C LEU A 158 -11.54 3.01 -22.53
N GLN A 159 -11.77 2.51 -23.74
CA GLN A 159 -12.20 3.34 -24.84
C GLN A 159 -13.70 3.11 -25.06
N PHE A 160 -14.50 4.15 -24.86
CA PHE A 160 -15.93 4.11 -25.11
C PHE A 160 -16.21 4.67 -26.51
N THR A 161 -16.91 3.89 -27.33
CA THR A 161 -17.55 4.40 -28.54
C THR A 161 -19.05 4.40 -28.30
N TYR A 162 -19.63 5.60 -28.21
CA TYR A 162 -21.06 5.76 -28.02
C TYR A 162 -21.75 5.76 -29.38
N GLU A 163 -22.50 4.69 -29.68
CA GLU A 163 -23.38 4.66 -30.86
C GLU A 163 -24.53 5.65 -30.63
N GLY A 164 -24.51 6.78 -31.33
CA GLY A 164 -25.52 7.84 -31.23
C GLY A 164 -24.96 9.26 -31.14
N MET A 165 -23.64 9.44 -30.99
CA MET A 165 -22.99 10.76 -31.03
C MET A 165 -22.23 10.95 -32.34
N THR A 166 -22.94 10.84 -33.46
CA THR A 166 -22.46 11.36 -34.75
C THR A 166 -22.77 12.86 -34.80
N GLY A 167 -21.93 13.66 -34.16
CA GLY A 167 -22.11 15.11 -34.11
C GLY A 167 -20.91 15.82 -33.51
N ALA A 168 -19.91 16.07 -34.36
CA ALA A 168 -18.82 17.03 -34.18
C ALA A 168 -17.92 16.86 -32.94
N ILE A 169 -17.00 15.88 -33.01
CA ILE A 169 -15.64 16.12 -32.52
C ILE A 169 -14.78 16.23 -33.78
N SER A 170 -14.63 17.47 -34.26
CA SER A 170 -13.67 17.78 -35.31
C SER A 170 -12.29 17.41 -34.82
N LYS A 171 -11.69 16.44 -35.50
CA LYS A 171 -10.26 16.20 -35.45
C LYS A 171 -9.55 17.48 -35.89
N THR A 172 -8.79 18.09 -35.00
CA THR A 172 -7.62 18.88 -35.40
C THR A 172 -6.42 17.97 -35.17
N GLU A 173 -6.16 17.13 -36.17
CA GLU A 173 -4.85 16.51 -36.36
C GLU A 173 -4.01 17.57 -37.09
N GLU A 174 -3.21 18.35 -36.35
CA GLU A 174 -2.01 18.96 -36.91
C GLU A 174 -0.82 18.11 -36.49
N GLU A 175 -0.30 17.39 -37.48
CA GLU A 175 1.03 16.83 -37.48
C GLU A 175 2.04 17.99 -37.47
N GLU A 176 2.87 18.10 -36.44
CA GLU A 176 4.22 18.66 -36.62
C GLU A 176 5.24 17.68 -36.05
N LYS A 177 6.13 17.24 -36.96
CA LYS A 177 7.29 16.41 -36.67
C LYS A 177 8.43 17.27 -36.12
N GLU A 178 9.14 16.67 -35.17
CA GLU A 178 10.58 16.78 -34.89
C GLU A 178 11.20 18.19 -34.77
N ASP A 179 11.70 18.51 -33.58
CA ASP A 179 13.15 18.69 -33.46
C ASP A 179 13.69 18.38 -32.06
N VAL A 180 14.90 17.82 -32.05
CA VAL A 180 15.63 17.32 -30.88
C VAL A 180 16.66 18.38 -30.42
N ASN A 181 16.99 18.32 -29.13
CA ASN A 181 18.21 18.82 -28.45
C ASN A 181 18.20 20.20 -27.75
N THR A 182 18.26 20.11 -26.42
CA THR A 182 19.42 20.43 -25.53
C THR A 182 19.18 21.46 -24.41
N VAL A 183 19.32 20.94 -23.17
CA VAL A 183 20.18 21.44 -22.07
C VAL A 183 19.57 22.35 -20.98
N LYS A 184 19.50 21.73 -19.78
CA LYS A 184 19.79 22.20 -18.40
C LYS A 184 18.74 22.96 -17.57
N ASP A 185 18.42 22.31 -16.44
CA ASP A 185 18.39 22.82 -15.05
C ASP A 185 18.22 24.33 -14.84
N ASN A 186 17.15 24.72 -14.12
CA ASN A 186 17.31 25.17 -12.73
C ASN A 186 15.96 25.42 -12.02
N GLU A 187 16.00 25.21 -10.71
CA GLU A 187 14.92 25.45 -9.76
C GLU A 187 14.68 26.94 -9.45
N GLU A 188 13.46 27.20 -8.96
CA GLU A 188 13.02 28.26 -8.03
C GLU A 188 12.75 29.72 -8.48
N LYS A 189 11.47 30.08 -8.24
CA LYS A 189 10.92 31.30 -7.58
C LYS A 189 10.46 32.53 -8.40
N GLN A 190 9.13 32.66 -8.37
CA GLN A 190 8.32 33.84 -7.97
C GLN A 190 8.14 35.07 -8.90
N SER A 191 6.86 35.23 -9.30
CA SER A 191 6.03 36.44 -9.17
C SER A 191 6.17 37.60 -10.18
N GLN A 192 5.20 37.69 -11.11
CA GLN A 192 4.20 38.78 -11.29
C GLN A 192 3.81 39.00 -12.77
N GLN A 193 2.49 38.93 -13.03
CA GLN A 193 1.64 39.72 -13.97
C GLN A 193 2.07 39.79 -15.46
N GLN A 194 1.22 39.70 -16.49
CA GLN A 194 -0.23 39.84 -16.64
C GLN A 194 -0.60 39.35 -18.07
N GLU A 195 -1.78 38.72 -18.17
CA GLU A 195 -2.72 38.70 -19.31
C GLU A 195 -2.22 38.49 -20.76
N LYS A 196 -2.61 37.35 -21.34
CA LYS A 196 -3.22 37.31 -22.67
C LYS A 196 -4.51 36.50 -22.64
N HIS A 197 -5.49 37.05 -23.33
CA HIS A 197 -6.92 36.89 -23.12
C HIS A 197 -7.51 36.31 -24.40
N GLU A 198 -7.83 35.02 -24.45
CA GLU A 198 -8.74 34.51 -25.49
C GLU A 198 -9.27 33.11 -25.16
N GLU A 199 -9.91 32.94 -24.01
CA GLU A 199 -10.79 31.80 -23.79
C GLU A 199 -12.22 32.26 -23.49
N ASN A 200 -13.02 32.11 -24.55
CA ASN A 200 -14.38 31.61 -24.54
C ASN A 200 -15.48 32.60 -24.09
N SER A 201 -15.88 33.49 -25.01
CA SER A 201 -17.13 34.27 -24.93
C SER A 201 -18.32 33.39 -24.48
N GLN A 202 -18.37 32.14 -24.95
CA GLN A 202 -19.44 31.20 -24.63
C GLN A 202 -19.46 30.78 -23.15
N LEU A 203 -18.30 30.63 -22.50
CA LEU A 203 -18.25 30.32 -21.06
C LEU A 203 -18.73 31.49 -20.20
N THR A 204 -18.51 32.73 -20.66
CA THR A 204 -19.01 33.92 -19.95
C THR A 204 -20.53 34.06 -20.07
N ASP A 205 -21.11 33.68 -21.20
CA ASP A 205 -22.55 33.73 -21.44
C ASP A 205 -23.29 32.63 -20.67
N VAL A 206 -22.74 31.41 -20.65
CA VAL A 206 -23.26 30.30 -19.82
C VAL A 206 -23.21 30.65 -18.33
N ARG A 207 -22.10 31.26 -17.87
CA ARG A 207 -21.96 31.68 -16.47
C ARG A 207 -22.99 32.74 -16.07
N LYS A 208 -23.30 33.69 -16.96
CA LYS A 208 -24.35 34.70 -16.73
C LYS A 208 -25.73 34.05 -16.65
N LEU A 209 -26.05 33.11 -17.55
CA LEU A 209 -27.33 32.41 -17.56
C LEU A 209 -27.55 31.57 -16.28
N ILE A 210 -26.51 30.90 -15.80
CA ILE A 210 -26.56 30.15 -14.54
C ILE A 210 -26.79 31.12 -13.37
N GLN A 211 -26.11 32.26 -13.34
CA GLN A 211 -26.30 33.26 -12.29
C GLN A 211 -27.71 33.86 -12.26
N THR A 212 -28.32 34.12 -13.42
CA THR A 212 -29.69 34.65 -13.46
C THR A 212 -30.69 33.59 -12.99
N TYR A 213 -30.55 32.34 -13.43
CA TYR A 213 -31.47 31.27 -13.04
C TYR A 213 -31.41 30.96 -11.55
N VAL A 214 -30.20 30.86 -10.99
CA VAL A 214 -30.00 30.65 -9.54
C VAL A 214 -30.61 31.80 -8.73
N LYS A 215 -30.48 33.04 -9.21
CA LYS A 215 -31.05 34.22 -8.55
C LYS A 215 -32.59 34.21 -8.57
N GLU A 216 -33.19 33.84 -9.70
CA GLU A 216 -34.64 33.68 -9.82
C GLU A 216 -35.17 32.60 -8.88
N GLU A 217 -34.47 31.46 -8.78
CA GLU A 217 -34.93 30.35 -7.96
C GLU A 217 -34.76 30.62 -6.45
N ILE A 218 -33.69 31.33 -6.05
CA ILE A 218 -33.55 31.84 -4.68
C ILE A 218 -34.70 32.81 -4.35
N GLN A 219 -35.09 33.67 -5.29
CA GLN A 219 -36.18 34.63 -5.07
C GLN A 219 -37.54 33.93 -4.91
N LYS A 220 -37.81 32.88 -5.70
CA LYS A 220 -39.02 32.05 -5.54
C LYS A 220 -39.04 31.29 -4.21
N ILE A 221 -37.89 30.77 -3.77
CA ILE A 221 -37.78 30.10 -2.47
C ILE A 221 -38.01 31.11 -1.33
N GLN A 222 -37.48 32.33 -1.44
CA GLN A 222 -37.70 33.37 -0.44
C GLN A 222 -39.17 33.84 -0.38
N SER A 223 -39.85 33.98 -1.53
CA SER A 223 -41.27 34.34 -1.55
C SER A 223 -42.16 33.24 -0.97
N THR A 224 -41.91 31.98 -1.33
CA THR A 224 -42.64 30.82 -0.78
C THR A 224 -42.38 30.62 0.71
N THR A 225 -41.17 30.90 1.20
CA THR A 225 -40.84 30.87 2.63
C THR A 225 -41.56 31.99 3.40
N ASN A 226 -41.64 33.20 2.84
CA ASN A 226 -42.40 34.31 3.42
C ASN A 226 -43.92 34.05 3.43
N GLU A 227 -44.46 33.41 2.38
CA GLU A 227 -45.87 32.99 2.33
C GLU A 227 -46.18 31.90 3.36
N GLN A 228 -45.21 31.06 3.72
CA GLN A 228 -45.36 30.09 4.81
C GLN A 228 -45.17 30.68 6.20
N GLU A 229 -44.54 31.86 6.34
CA GLU A 229 -44.46 32.59 7.61
C GLU A 229 -45.75 33.38 7.91
N THR A 230 -46.50 33.84 6.91
CA THR A 230 -47.76 34.60 7.11
C THR A 230 -48.96 33.73 7.51
N LEU A 231 -48.86 32.39 7.41
CA LEU A 231 -49.91 31.45 7.83
C LEU A 231 -49.66 30.78 9.19
N ARG A 232 -48.56 31.11 9.90
CA ARG A 232 -48.33 30.59 11.25
C ARG A 232 -48.99 31.50 12.32
N PRO A 233 -49.86 30.96 13.20
CA PRO A 233 -50.44 31.76 14.28
C PRO A 233 -49.38 32.22 15.30
N PRO A 234 -49.57 33.38 15.95
CA PRO A 234 -48.57 33.98 16.83
C PRO A 234 -48.58 33.40 18.25
N THR A 235 -47.63 32.51 18.54
CA THR A 235 -47.13 32.14 19.88
C THR A 235 -45.71 31.59 19.68
N GLU A 236 -44.60 32.02 20.27
CA GLU A 236 -44.30 32.82 21.46
C GLU A 236 -43.05 33.67 21.16
N LYS A 237 -43.09 34.98 21.47
CA LYS A 237 -41.90 35.79 21.66
C LYS A 237 -41.60 35.91 23.16
N HIS A 238 -40.86 34.96 23.71
CA HIS A 238 -39.95 35.18 24.85
C HIS A 238 -38.85 34.13 24.65
N ARG A 239 -37.56 34.47 24.52
CA ARG A 239 -36.77 35.19 25.50
C ARG A 239 -35.49 35.69 24.84
N SER A 240 -35.34 37.01 24.82
CA SER A 240 -34.05 37.68 24.65
C SER A 240 -33.09 37.21 25.74
N ILE A 241 -31.89 36.76 25.35
CA ILE A 241 -30.71 36.86 26.19
C ILE A 241 -29.63 37.54 25.36
N LYS A 242 -29.54 38.86 25.49
CA LYS A 242 -28.33 39.63 25.19
C LYS A 242 -27.29 39.37 26.29
N SER A 243 -26.09 39.03 25.85
CA SER A 243 -24.77 39.43 26.37
C SER A 243 -24.68 40.12 27.75
N SER A 244 -23.82 39.60 28.63
CA SER A 244 -22.77 40.42 29.27
C SER A 244 -21.75 39.56 30.05
N SER A 245 -20.50 39.95 29.91
CA SER A 245 -19.31 39.56 30.65
C SER A 245 -19.41 39.86 32.15
N THR A 246 -18.87 38.99 33.03
CA THR A 246 -18.07 39.44 34.18
C THR A 246 -17.25 38.31 34.83
N LYS A 247 -16.08 38.73 35.32
CA LYS A 247 -14.94 38.02 35.91
C LYS A 247 -15.25 37.28 37.24
N THR A 248 -14.20 36.58 37.72
CA THR A 248 -13.85 36.21 39.12
C THR A 248 -14.64 35.04 39.73
N SER A 249 -14.10 34.06 40.46
CA SER A 249 -12.86 33.95 41.26
C SER A 249 -12.62 32.48 41.71
N LYS A 250 -11.38 32.19 42.12
CA LYS A 250 -10.91 30.99 42.86
C LYS A 250 -11.72 30.73 44.15
N SER A 251 -11.91 29.45 44.52
CA SER A 251 -11.79 28.89 45.91
C SER A 251 -12.16 27.38 45.85
N GLN A 252 -11.23 26.43 46.01
CA GLN A 252 -10.71 25.83 47.26
C GLN A 252 -11.60 24.69 47.82
N ALA A 253 -10.93 23.57 48.16
CA ALA A 253 -11.45 22.29 48.67
C ALA A 253 -12.21 22.41 50.00
N PRO A 254 -12.92 21.35 50.47
CA PRO A 254 -12.29 20.26 51.26
C PRO A 254 -12.94 18.88 50.94
N LYS A 255 -12.46 17.69 51.30
CA LYS A 255 -11.68 17.13 52.42
C LYS A 255 -10.81 15.99 51.89
#